data_AF-A0A2H0RN10-F1
#
_entry.id   AF-A0A2H0RN10-F1
#
_cell.length_a   1.000
_cell.length_b   1.000
_cell.length_c   1.000
_cell.angle_alpha   90.00
_cell.angle_beta   90.00
_cell.angle_gamma   90.00
#
_symmetry.space_group_name_H-M   'P 1'
#
loop_
_entity.id
_entity.type
_entity.pdbx_description
1 polymer ?
#
loop_
_entity_poly.entity_id
_entity_poly.type
_entity_poly.pdbx_seq_one_letter_code
_entity_poly.pdbx_strand_id
1 'polypeptide(L)'
;MEKPDRLYHGSTKLIEGYIEPRKALDEMSENNSQLAVYATDRFEVATGMSLTGDNWSFADFDEPDFKVLFAEEPPESDQMRYVYELSSETFERDPENKSQWISFEKVKILEMHKFRTQDLSHLWRMATKEEVDAHTPKNR
;
A
#
# COMPACT_ATOMS: atom_id res chain seq x y z
N MET A 1 17.15 3.32 -12.07
CA MET A 1 17.22 3.80 -10.68
C MET A 1 17.94 2.73 -9.88
N GLU A 2 18.89 3.11 -9.05
CA GLU A 2 19.62 2.17 -8.17
C GLU A 2 18.66 1.66 -7.08
N LYS A 3 18.86 0.41 -6.63
CA LYS A 3 18.03 -0.18 -5.58
C LYS A 3 18.31 0.55 -4.25
N PRO A 4 17.29 1.09 -3.57
CA PRO A 4 17.51 1.76 -2.29
C PRO A 4 17.88 0.75 -1.21
N ASP A 5 18.63 1.19 -0.20
CA ASP A 5 18.99 0.33 0.95
C ASP A 5 17.77 -0.09 1.78
N ARG A 6 16.72 0.75 1.76
CA ARG A 6 15.53 0.64 2.60
C ARG A 6 14.27 0.79 1.76
N LEU A 7 13.26 0.03 2.13
CA LEU A 7 11.93 0.07 1.52
C LEU A 7 10.86 0.17 2.61
N TYR A 8 9.65 0.52 2.22
CA TYR A 8 8.54 0.80 3.12
C TYR A 8 7.30 -0.03 2.78
N HIS A 9 6.67 -0.60 3.80
CA HIS A 9 5.41 -1.35 3.68
C HIS A 9 4.33 -0.74 4.56
N GLY A 10 3.18 -0.39 3.96
CA GLY A 10 2.01 0.08 4.68
C GLY A 10 1.09 -1.06 5.11
N SER A 11 0.56 -1.01 6.34
CA SER A 11 -0.39 -2.00 6.84
C SER A 11 -1.43 -1.41 7.79
N THR A 12 -2.63 -1.99 7.77
CA THR A 12 -3.68 -1.76 8.76
C THR A 12 -3.45 -2.54 10.07
N LYS A 13 -2.50 -3.50 10.08
CA LYS A 13 -2.27 -4.42 11.20
C LYS A 13 -0.91 -4.18 11.83
N LEU A 14 -0.86 -4.38 13.15
CA LEU A 14 0.40 -4.49 13.89
C LEU A 14 1.09 -5.81 13.51
N ILE A 15 2.33 -5.74 13.07
CA ILE A 15 3.18 -6.86 12.70
C ILE A 15 4.49 -6.71 13.48
N GLU A 16 4.94 -7.80 14.11
CA GLU A 16 6.15 -7.81 14.92
C GLU A 16 7.20 -8.75 14.32
N GLY A 17 8.45 -8.28 14.29
CA GLY A 17 9.61 -9.06 13.83
C GLY A 17 9.73 -9.18 12.32
N TYR A 18 8.79 -9.88 11.67
CA TYR A 18 8.87 -10.21 10.24
C TYR A 18 7.53 -10.03 9.52
N ILE A 19 7.60 -9.61 8.26
CA ILE A 19 6.48 -9.63 7.33
C ILE A 19 6.58 -10.89 6.48
N GLU A 20 5.54 -11.72 6.57
CA GLU A 20 5.42 -12.95 5.76
C GLU A 20 4.78 -12.61 4.39
N PRO A 21 5.26 -13.22 3.29
CA PRO A 21 4.62 -13.12 1.99
C PRO A 21 3.15 -13.54 2.05
N ARG A 22 2.26 -12.73 1.48
CA ARG A 22 0.82 -13.01 1.42
C ARG A 22 0.28 -12.69 0.04
N LYS A 23 -0.75 -13.42 -0.37
CA LYS A 23 -1.47 -13.11 -1.60
C LYS A 23 -2.32 -11.87 -1.33
N ALA A 24 -2.20 -10.83 -2.16
CA ALA A 24 -3.09 -9.69 -2.04
C ALA A 24 -4.54 -10.15 -2.28
N LEU A 25 -5.49 -9.49 -1.61
CA LEU A 25 -6.92 -9.75 -1.80
C LEU A 25 -7.45 -9.17 -3.12
N ASP A 26 -6.63 -8.36 -3.80
CA ASP A 26 -6.98 -7.73 -5.06
C ASP A 26 -6.83 -8.72 -6.22
N GLU A 27 -7.94 -9.35 -6.61
CA GLU A 27 -8.00 -10.27 -7.75
C GLU A 27 -7.96 -9.56 -9.12
N MET A 28 -7.99 -8.22 -9.14
CA MET A 28 -8.10 -7.42 -10.37
C MET A 28 -6.74 -7.08 -11.03
N SER A 29 -5.65 -7.13 -10.26
CA SER A 29 -4.30 -6.79 -10.74
C SER A 29 -3.51 -8.07 -10.97
N GLU A 30 -3.21 -8.39 -12.24
CA GLU A 30 -2.38 -9.56 -12.60
C GLU A 30 -1.02 -9.53 -11.84
N ASN A 31 -0.49 -8.34 -11.57
CA ASN A 31 0.80 -8.13 -10.89
C ASN A 31 0.72 -8.20 -9.35
N ASN A 32 -0.45 -7.97 -8.75
CA ASN A 32 -0.65 -8.03 -7.28
C ASN A 32 -1.19 -9.40 -6.82
N SER A 33 -1.32 -10.36 -7.72
CA SER A 33 -1.84 -11.70 -7.43
C SER A 33 -0.81 -12.66 -6.81
N GLN A 34 0.42 -12.20 -6.62
CA GLN A 34 1.55 -13.05 -6.20
C GLN A 34 1.61 -13.19 -4.67
N LEU A 35 2.09 -14.34 -4.20
CA LEU A 35 2.38 -14.57 -2.79
C LEU A 35 3.71 -13.87 -2.43
N ALA A 36 3.64 -12.58 -2.12
CA ALA A 36 4.82 -11.74 -1.93
C ALA A 36 4.61 -10.72 -0.79
N VAL A 37 5.70 -10.10 -0.35
CA VAL A 37 5.70 -8.85 0.39
C VAL A 37 5.88 -7.72 -0.61
N TYR A 38 4.95 -6.79 -0.63
CA TYR A 38 4.98 -5.61 -1.48
C TYR A 38 5.50 -4.41 -0.67
N ALA A 39 6.42 -3.64 -1.25
CA ALA A 39 6.99 -2.46 -0.63
C ALA A 39 7.24 -1.36 -1.67
N THR A 40 7.54 -0.17 -1.18
CA THR A 40 7.87 0.99 -2.00
C THR A 40 9.09 1.73 -1.46
N ASP A 41 9.80 2.43 -2.33
CA ASP A 41 10.88 3.33 -1.96
C ASP A 41 10.39 4.70 -1.45
N ARG A 42 9.07 4.94 -1.50
CA ARG A 42 8.44 6.21 -1.08
C ARG A 42 7.66 6.04 0.22
N PHE A 43 8.16 6.62 1.31
CA PHE A 43 7.52 6.56 2.63
C PHE A 43 6.05 7.04 2.62
N GLU A 44 5.79 8.16 1.93
CA GLU A 44 4.44 8.73 1.83
C GLU A 44 3.47 7.79 1.11
N VAL A 45 3.93 7.12 0.04
CA VAL A 45 3.16 6.09 -0.66
C VAL A 45 2.83 4.93 0.28
N ALA A 46 3.80 4.43 1.05
CA ALA A 46 3.54 3.39 2.05
C ALA A 46 2.55 3.86 3.14
N THR A 47 2.60 5.14 3.52
CA THR A 47 1.65 5.74 4.45
C THR A 47 0.24 5.78 3.85
N GLY A 48 0.10 6.17 2.59
CA GLY A 48 -1.15 6.07 1.85
C GLY A 48 -1.68 4.63 1.77
N MET A 49 -0.83 3.68 1.38
CA MET A 49 -1.18 2.26 1.34
C MET A 49 -1.60 1.70 2.70
N SER A 50 -1.08 2.22 3.81
CA SER A 50 -1.49 1.79 5.15
C SER A 50 -2.96 2.10 5.47
N LEU A 51 -3.60 3.02 4.72
CA LEU A 51 -5.03 3.31 4.80
C LEU A 51 -5.88 2.30 4.03
N THR A 52 -5.27 1.56 3.10
CA THR A 52 -5.94 0.59 2.23
C THR A 52 -5.93 -0.80 2.86
N GLY A 53 -7.02 -1.56 2.73
CA GLY A 53 -7.09 -2.94 3.23
C GLY A 53 -8.41 -3.32 3.89
N ASP A 54 -9.17 -2.33 4.37
CA ASP A 54 -10.46 -2.57 5.02
C ASP A 54 -11.64 -2.23 4.08
N ASN A 55 -11.48 -1.19 3.26
CA ASN A 55 -12.53 -0.67 2.37
C ASN A 55 -12.07 -0.65 0.91
N TRP A 56 -13.03 -0.71 -0.02
CA TRP A 56 -12.75 -0.57 -1.44
C TRP A 56 -12.20 0.83 -1.76
N SER A 57 -10.97 0.84 -2.27
CA SER A 57 -10.22 2.06 -2.55
C SER A 57 -9.29 1.88 -3.74
N PHE A 58 -8.88 3.00 -4.33
CA PHE A 58 -7.94 3.05 -5.45
C PHE A 58 -7.12 4.34 -5.39
N ALA A 59 -5.91 4.31 -5.96
CA ALA A 59 -5.02 5.47 -6.04
C ALA A 59 -4.02 5.27 -7.17
N ASP A 60 -3.60 6.38 -7.80
CA ASP A 60 -2.39 6.39 -8.62
C ASP A 60 -1.21 6.85 -7.75
N PHE A 61 -0.45 5.88 -7.23
CA PHE A 61 0.68 6.16 -6.36
C PHE A 61 1.91 6.68 -7.11
N ASP A 62 1.93 6.68 -8.44
CA ASP A 62 3.03 7.24 -9.22
C ASP A 62 2.93 8.79 -9.27
N GLU A 63 1.75 9.37 -9.01
CA GLU A 63 1.56 10.82 -8.92
C GLU A 63 2.20 11.42 -7.65
N PRO A 64 2.80 12.63 -7.72
CA PRO A 64 3.37 13.31 -6.56
C PRO A 64 2.31 13.68 -5.52
N ASP A 65 1.17 14.21 -5.96
CA ASP A 65 0.08 14.71 -5.11
C ASP A 65 -1.05 13.68 -4.96
N PHE A 66 -0.70 12.39 -4.97
CA PHE A 66 -1.69 11.31 -4.94
C PHE A 66 -2.64 11.43 -3.75
N LYS A 67 -3.85 10.91 -3.93
CA LYS A 67 -4.82 10.68 -2.86
C LYS A 67 -5.33 9.26 -2.95
N VAL A 68 -5.50 8.63 -1.80
CA VAL A 68 -6.27 7.39 -1.69
C VAL A 68 -7.74 7.74 -1.79
N LEU A 69 -8.42 7.16 -2.79
CA LEU A 69 -9.82 7.40 -3.08
C LEU A 69 -10.65 6.24 -2.53
N PHE A 70 -11.56 6.53 -1.61
CA PHE A 70 -12.45 5.53 -1.02
C PHE A 70 -13.82 5.56 -1.72
N ALA A 71 -14.25 4.41 -2.23
CA ALA A 71 -15.44 4.32 -3.09
C ALA A 71 -16.76 4.35 -2.30
N GLU A 72 -16.80 3.66 -1.16
CA GLU A 72 -18.02 3.44 -0.39
C GLU A 72 -17.95 4.15 0.96
N GLU A 73 -16.94 3.82 1.75
CA GLU A 73 -16.79 4.30 3.12
C GLU A 73 -15.38 4.84 3.39
N PRO A 74 -15.24 5.95 4.15
CA PRO A 74 -13.94 6.47 4.54
C PRO A 74 -13.20 5.46 5.44
N PRO A 75 -11.87 5.56 5.57
CA PRO A 75 -11.14 4.74 6.52
C PRO A 75 -11.57 5.10 7.96
N GLU A 76 -11.66 4.09 8.83
CA GLU A 76 -12.05 4.30 10.23
C GLU A 76 -11.10 5.28 10.95
N SER A 77 -11.66 6.35 11.53
CA SER A 77 -10.92 7.54 11.97
C SER A 77 -10.01 7.31 13.19
N ASP A 78 -10.36 6.43 14.12
CA ASP A 78 -9.60 6.17 15.36
C ASP A 78 -8.78 4.85 15.31
N GLN A 79 -8.53 4.33 14.11
CA GLN A 79 -7.65 3.17 13.94
C GLN A 79 -6.17 3.58 13.83
N MET A 80 -5.30 2.68 14.27
CA MET A 80 -3.85 2.80 14.10
C MET A 80 -3.44 2.24 12.73
N ARG A 81 -2.59 2.99 12.03
CA ARG A 81 -1.96 2.61 10.77
C ARG A 81 -0.46 2.49 10.95
N TYR A 82 0.14 1.56 10.22
CA TYR A 82 1.54 1.17 10.42
C TYR A 82 2.31 1.29 9.11
N VAL A 83 3.50 1.88 9.18
CA VAL A 83 4.48 1.84 8.10
C VAL A 83 5.73 1.18 8.64
N TYR A 84 6.17 0.12 7.98
CA TYR A 84 7.36 -0.62 8.35
C TYR A 84 8.50 -0.29 7.41
N GLU A 85 9.65 0.07 7.97
CA GLU A 85 10.90 0.13 7.24
C GLU A 85 11.49 -1.27 7.15
N LEU A 86 11.89 -1.67 5.95
CA LEU A 86 12.33 -3.01 5.58
C LEU A 86 13.71 -2.96 4.95
N SER A 87 14.50 -4.02 5.18
CA SER A 87 15.72 -4.26 4.40
C SER A 87 15.34 -4.54 2.95
N SER A 88 16.02 -3.89 2.00
CA SER A 88 15.75 -4.14 0.59
C SER A 88 16.39 -5.43 0.08
N GLU A 89 17.25 -6.11 0.83
CA GLU A 89 18.09 -7.25 0.39
C GLU A 89 17.36 -8.25 -0.52
N THR A 90 16.19 -8.74 -0.12
CA THR A 90 15.42 -9.78 -0.83
C THR A 90 14.42 -9.23 -1.86
N PHE A 91 14.35 -7.92 -2.05
CA PHE A 91 13.39 -7.30 -2.96
C PHE A 91 13.90 -7.19 -4.40
N GLU A 92 12.99 -7.39 -5.33
CA GLU A 92 13.17 -7.14 -6.75
C GLU A 92 12.14 -6.10 -7.19
N ARG A 93 12.49 -5.27 -8.18
CA ARG A 93 11.61 -4.22 -8.68
C ARG A 93 10.64 -4.84 -9.68
N ASP A 94 9.34 -4.75 -9.41
CA ASP A 94 8.31 -5.29 -10.30
C ASP A 94 7.01 -4.45 -10.19
N PRO A 95 6.54 -3.81 -11.27
CA PRO A 95 7.14 -3.80 -12.62
C PRO A 95 8.35 -2.87 -12.74
N GLU A 96 9.23 -3.18 -13.70
CA GLU A 96 10.35 -2.32 -14.06
C GLU A 96 9.82 -0.91 -14.38
N ASN A 97 10.35 0.09 -13.67
CA ASN A 97 10.00 1.52 -13.75
C ASN A 97 8.89 2.05 -12.83
N LYS A 98 8.29 1.23 -11.96
CA LYS A 98 7.41 1.74 -10.90
C LYS A 98 8.10 1.83 -9.54
N SER A 99 7.50 2.54 -8.59
CA SER A 99 7.97 2.58 -7.19
C SER A 99 7.64 1.29 -6.40
N GLN A 100 7.22 0.23 -7.09
CA GLN A 100 6.86 -1.05 -6.48
C GLN A 100 8.04 -2.01 -6.45
N TRP A 101 8.19 -2.66 -5.30
CA TRP A 101 9.19 -3.68 -5.02
C TRP A 101 8.50 -4.89 -4.42
N ILE A 102 8.91 -6.09 -4.82
CA ILE A 102 8.34 -7.36 -4.37
C ILE A 102 9.43 -8.25 -3.77
N SER A 103 9.10 -8.96 -2.68
CA SER A 103 9.93 -10.01 -2.09
C SER A 103 9.10 -11.27 -1.90
N PHE A 104 9.57 -12.39 -2.42
CA PHE A 104 8.95 -13.71 -2.21
C PHE A 104 9.37 -14.36 -0.90
N GLU A 105 10.31 -13.75 -0.19
CA GLU A 105 10.82 -14.21 1.09
C GLU A 105 10.23 -13.39 2.24
N LYS A 106 10.25 -13.97 3.45
CA LYS A 106 9.93 -13.24 4.67
C LYS A 106 10.93 -12.11 4.88
N VAL A 107 10.44 -10.95 5.28
CA VAL A 107 11.25 -9.73 5.38
C VAL A 107 11.34 -9.28 6.82
N LYS A 108 12.54 -8.96 7.27
CA LYS A 108 12.78 -8.42 8.60
C LYS A 108 12.34 -6.95 8.68
N ILE A 109 11.57 -6.62 9.72
CA ILE A 109 11.23 -5.25 10.06
C ILE A 109 12.44 -4.60 10.75
N LEU A 110 12.87 -3.45 10.23
CA LEU A 110 13.96 -2.65 10.80
C LEU A 110 13.40 -1.59 11.76
N GLU A 111 12.35 -0.89 11.32
CA GLU A 111 11.68 0.17 12.08
C GLU A 111 10.17 0.13 11.83
N MET A 112 9.39 0.65 12.77
CA MET A 112 7.94 0.76 12.68
C MET A 112 7.50 2.18 13.07
N HIS A 113 6.75 2.80 12.16
CA HIS A 113 6.08 4.09 12.37
C HIS A 113 4.59 3.84 12.56
N LYS A 114 3.97 4.57 13.50
CA LYS A 114 2.56 4.45 13.83
C LYS A 114 1.87 5.79 13.65
N PHE A 115 0.68 5.75 13.06
CA PHE A 115 -0.16 6.92 12.81
C PHE A 115 -1.58 6.62 13.25
N ARG A 116 -2.33 7.64 13.67
CA ARG A 116 -3.79 7.52 13.71
C ARG A 116 -4.35 7.85 12.33
N THR A 117 -5.40 7.16 11.90
CA THR A 117 -6.03 7.43 10.60
C THR A 117 -6.39 8.91 10.42
N GLN A 118 -6.90 9.58 11.46
CA GLN A 118 -7.25 11.00 11.41
C GLN A 118 -6.07 11.93 11.04
N ASP A 119 -4.85 11.59 11.46
CA ASP A 119 -3.64 12.39 11.19
C ASP A 119 -3.25 12.30 9.70
N LEU A 120 -3.76 11.27 9.02
CA LEU A 120 -3.54 11.00 7.60
C LEU A 120 -4.68 11.51 6.71
N SER A 121 -5.59 12.33 7.26
CA SER A 121 -6.73 12.92 6.50
C SER A 121 -6.32 13.71 5.26
N HIS A 122 -5.09 14.21 5.21
CA HIS A 122 -4.54 14.88 4.03
C HIS A 122 -4.21 13.93 2.88
N LEU A 123 -4.12 12.61 3.11
CA LEU A 123 -3.75 11.60 2.11
C LEU A 123 -4.94 10.92 1.44
N TRP A 124 -6.17 11.18 1.90
CA TRP A 124 -7.34 10.49 1.36
C TRP A 124 -8.55 11.42 1.17
N ARG A 125 -9.47 10.97 0.33
CA ARG A 125 -10.81 11.54 0.21
C ARG A 125 -11.79 10.47 -0.27
N MET A 126 -13.08 10.80 -0.23
CA MET A 126 -14.08 10.01 -0.94
C MET A 126 -13.90 10.17 -2.45
N ALA A 127 -14.08 9.07 -3.18
CA ALA A 127 -14.16 9.08 -4.63
C ALA A 127 -15.45 9.77 -5.10
N THR A 128 -15.38 10.44 -6.24
CA THR A 128 -16.57 10.91 -6.95
C THR A 128 -17.26 9.74 -7.66
N LYS A 129 -18.53 9.91 -8.03
CA LYS A 129 -19.26 8.89 -8.78
C LYS A 129 -18.57 8.52 -10.10
N GLU A 130 -18.07 9.50 -10.83
CA GLU A 130 -17.36 9.26 -12.11
C GLU A 130 -16.10 8.42 -11.92
N GLU A 131 -15.36 8.66 -10.83
CA GLU A 131 -14.17 7.88 -10.48
C GLU A 131 -14.53 6.44 -10.10
N VAL A 132 -15.60 6.25 -9.33
CA VAL A 132 -16.10 4.90 -9.00
C VAL A 132 -16.57 4.17 -10.27
N ASP A 133 -17.35 4.83 -11.13
CA ASP A 133 -17.86 4.24 -12.38
C ASP A 133 -16.72 3.85 -13.34
N ALA A 134 -15.61 4.61 -13.36
CA ALA A 134 -14.42 4.30 -14.15
C ALA A 134 -13.65 3.07 -13.65
N HIS A 135 -13.72 2.77 -12.35
CA HIS A 135 -13.00 1.67 -11.69
C HIS A 135 -13.92 0.47 -11.33
N THR A 136 -15.23 0.59 -11.58
CA THR A 136 -16.18 -0.51 -11.43
C THR A 136 -16.09 -1.42 -12.67
N PRO A 137 -15.86 -2.74 -12.51
CA PRO A 137 -15.87 -3.67 -13.64
C PRO A 137 -17.24 -3.64 -14.34
N LYS A 138 -17.27 -3.36 -15.66
CA LYS A 138 -18.52 -3.23 -16.43
C LYS A 138 -19.27 -4.53 -16.70
N ASN A 139 -18.86 -5.66 -16.11
CA ASN A 139 -19.46 -6.97 -16.36
C ASN A 139 -19.89 -7.64 -15.04
N ARG A 140 -21.16 -7.50 -14.69
CA ARG A 140 -21.94 -8.49 -13.94
C ARG A 140 -23.24 -8.76 -14.69
#